data_AF-A0A9Q3EHV2-F1
#
_entry.id   AF-A0A9Q3EHV2-F1
#
_cell.length_a   1.000
_cell.length_b   1.000
_cell.length_c   1.000
_cell.angle_alpha   90.00
_cell.angle_beta   90.00
_cell.angle_gamma   90.00
#
_symmetry.space_group_name_H-M   'P 1'
#
loop_
_entity.id
_entity.type
_entity.pdbx_description
1 polymer ?
#
loop_
_entity_poly.entity_id
_entity_poly.type
_entity_poly.pdbx_seq_one_letter_code
_entity_poly.pdbx_strand_id
1 'polypeptide(L)'
;MLSSVKYTYKDEFVDNQLVEAQLNPSLLPKMRHDLIDVLHTYKSAFSSDNEPLGAIKGNEVDITLNIERPYPQVLRRPAYPASPRARRPLEKHIQELIQLGVLRKVGHNQEAEVTTPVIIAWHKDK
;
A
#
# COMPACT_ATOMS: atom_id res chain seq x y z
N MET A 1 34.96 29.96 -4.21
CA MET A 1 34.40 28.91 -5.07
C MET A 1 33.95 27.77 -4.19
N LEU A 2 32.65 27.68 -3.88
CA LEU A 2 32.11 26.48 -3.24
C LEU A 2 31.97 25.43 -4.33
N SER A 3 32.79 24.38 -4.27
CA SER A 3 32.69 23.23 -5.16
C SER A 3 31.33 22.58 -4.91
N SER A 4 30.46 22.56 -5.93
CA SER A 4 29.25 21.76 -5.91
C SER A 4 29.65 20.29 -5.83
N VAL A 5 29.47 19.69 -4.66
CA VAL A 5 29.65 18.25 -4.47
C VAL A 5 28.63 17.57 -5.37
N LYS A 6 29.10 16.81 -6.37
CA LYS A 6 28.23 15.97 -7.21
C LYS A 6 27.82 14.77 -6.37
N TYR A 7 26.62 14.82 -5.81
CA TYR A 7 26.00 13.65 -5.18
C TYR A 7 25.86 12.53 -6.22
N THR A 8 26.26 11.31 -5.86
CA THR A 8 25.93 10.15 -6.68
C THR A 8 24.51 9.69 -6.34
N TYR A 9 23.86 9.05 -7.30
CA TYR A 9 22.51 8.50 -7.11
C TYR A 9 22.40 7.49 -5.95
N LYS A 10 23.52 6.82 -5.61
CA LYS A 10 23.61 5.92 -4.46
C LYS A 10 23.63 6.69 -3.14
N ASP A 11 24.28 7.85 -3.10
CA ASP A 11 24.28 8.72 -1.91
C ASP A 11 22.87 9.24 -1.62
N GLU A 12 22.13 9.66 -2.66
CA GLU A 12 20.72 10.05 -2.52
C GLU A 12 19.83 8.91 -2.04
N PHE A 13 20.09 7.66 -2.45
CA PHE A 13 19.34 6.50 -1.97
C PHE A 13 19.58 6.26 -0.47
N VAL A 14 20.83 6.38 -0.02
CA VAL A 14 21.17 6.24 1.40
C VAL A 14 20.52 7.37 2.22
N ASP A 15 20.66 8.61 1.77
CA ASP A 15 20.23 9.80 2.49
C ASP A 15 18.70 10.02 2.49
N ASN A 16 17.97 9.40 1.55
CA ASN A 16 16.51 9.55 1.49
C ASN A 16 15.76 8.26 1.85
N GLN A 17 16.20 7.10 1.35
CA GLN A 17 15.45 5.85 1.54
C GLN A 17 15.95 4.99 2.70
N LEU A 18 17.21 5.17 3.14
CA LEU A 18 17.77 4.40 4.26
C LEU A 18 17.95 5.23 5.54
N VAL A 19 17.45 6.46 5.61
CA VAL A 19 17.59 7.32 6.81
C VAL A 19 17.01 6.69 8.06
N GLU A 20 15.85 6.04 7.95
CA GLU A 20 15.21 5.35 9.06
C GLU A 20 15.60 3.87 9.15
N ALA A 21 16.48 3.39 8.26
CA ALA A 21 16.85 1.99 8.21
C ALA A 21 17.74 1.62 9.40
N GLN A 22 17.28 0.64 10.18
CA GLN A 22 18.04 0.07 11.29
C GLN A 22 18.89 -1.09 10.78
N LEU A 23 20.12 -0.78 10.36
CA LEU A 23 21.12 -1.79 10.00
C LEU A 23 21.82 -2.31 11.26
N ASN A 24 22.16 -3.59 11.27
CA ASN A 24 22.89 -4.20 12.38
C ASN A 24 24.23 -3.47 12.62
N PRO A 25 24.46 -2.92 13.83
CA PRO A 25 25.66 -2.13 14.12
C PRO A 25 26.95 -2.96 14.13
N SER A 26 26.85 -4.28 14.25
CA SER A 26 28.00 -5.21 14.23
C SER A 26 28.52 -5.54 12.83
N LEU A 27 27.89 -5.00 11.77
CA LEU A 27 28.36 -5.21 10.41
C LEU A 27 29.71 -4.53 10.17
N LEU A 28 30.67 -5.28 9.63
CA LEU A 28 31.93 -4.70 9.16
C LEU A 28 31.67 -3.66 8.05
N PRO A 29 32.52 -2.63 7.91
CA PRO A 29 32.33 -1.58 6.91
C PRO A 29 32.10 -2.10 5.49
N LYS A 30 32.85 -3.15 5.10
CA LYS A 30 32.68 -3.81 3.80
C LYS A 30 31.30 -4.46 3.65
N MET A 31 30.85 -5.21 4.66
CA MET A 31 29.55 -5.88 4.63
C MET A 31 28.39 -4.88 4.57
N ARG A 32 28.52 -3.74 5.27
CA ARG A 32 27.54 -2.66 5.20
C ARG A 32 27.50 -2.06 3.80
N HIS A 33 28.65 -1.86 3.16
CA HIS A 33 28.73 -1.37 1.79
C HIS A 33 28.06 -2.35 0.81
N ASP A 34 28.43 -3.63 0.90
CA ASP A 34 27.88 -4.71 0.06
C ASP A 34 26.36 -4.82 0.22
N LEU A 35 25.85 -4.67 1.46
CA LEU A 35 24.41 -4.66 1.72
C LEU A 35 23.70 -3.47 1.07
N ILE A 36 24.24 -2.26 1.21
CA ILE A 36 23.68 -1.06 0.58
C ILE A 36 23.70 -1.21 -0.94
N ASP A 37 24.75 -1.80 -1.51
CA ASP A 37 24.82 -2.12 -2.93
C ASP A 37 23.68 -3.04 -3.37
N VAL A 38 23.48 -4.16 -2.67
CA VAL A 38 22.38 -5.09 -2.97
C VAL A 38 21.02 -4.39 -2.87
N LEU A 39 20.78 -3.64 -1.80
CA LEU A 39 19.53 -2.90 -1.61
C LEU A 39 19.30 -1.87 -2.72
N HIS A 40 20.34 -1.13 -3.11
CA HIS A 40 20.24 -0.15 -4.18
C HIS A 40 20.01 -0.81 -5.55
N THR A 41 20.73 -1.89 -5.85
CA THR A 41 20.61 -2.65 -7.11
C THR A 41 19.22 -3.25 -7.27
N TYR A 42 18.64 -3.81 -6.20
CA TYR A 42 17.35 -4.49 -6.24
C TYR A 42 16.21 -3.70 -5.60
N LYS A 43 16.33 -2.38 -5.48
CA LYS A 43 15.34 -1.54 -4.77
C LYS A 43 13.90 -1.68 -5.27
N SER A 44 13.70 -1.96 -6.56
CA SER A 44 12.36 -2.17 -7.14
C SER A 44 11.72 -3.50 -6.73
N ALA A 45 12.48 -4.41 -6.12
CA ALA A 45 11.95 -5.63 -5.54
C ALA A 45 11.31 -5.40 -4.15
N PHE A 46 11.51 -4.21 -3.56
CA PHE A 46 10.96 -3.83 -2.27
C PHE A 46 9.84 -2.80 -2.46
N SER A 47 8.86 -2.80 -1.54
CA SER A 47 7.89 -1.72 -1.46
C SER A 47 8.59 -0.42 -1.04
N SER A 48 8.18 0.70 -1.61
CA SER A 48 8.65 2.03 -1.22
C SER A 48 7.46 2.97 -0.98
N ASP A 49 7.70 4.17 -0.44
CA ASP A 49 6.64 5.16 -0.24
C ASP A 49 5.95 5.56 -1.56
N ASN A 50 6.68 5.50 -2.68
CA ASN A 50 6.15 5.79 -4.01
C ASN A 50 5.48 4.57 -4.67
N GLU A 51 5.91 3.35 -4.31
CA GLU A 51 5.39 2.09 -4.84
C GLU A 51 5.08 1.10 -3.68
N PRO A 52 4.09 1.40 -2.82
CA PRO A 52 3.88 0.64 -1.58
C PRO A 52 3.29 -0.76 -1.82
N LEU A 53 2.69 -0.99 -2.99
CA LEU A 53 2.15 -2.29 -3.38
C LEU A 53 3.15 -3.11 -4.22
N GLY A 54 4.33 -2.56 -4.50
CA GLY A 54 5.29 -3.13 -5.45
C GLY A 54 4.83 -3.03 -6.92
N ALA A 55 5.71 -3.43 -7.84
CA ALA A 55 5.46 -3.37 -9.27
C ALA A 55 4.60 -4.54 -9.80
N ILE A 56 3.37 -4.69 -9.28
CA ILE A 56 2.43 -5.73 -9.70
C ILE A 56 1.80 -5.31 -11.04
N LYS A 57 2.22 -5.94 -12.16
CA LYS A 57 1.62 -5.74 -13.49
C LYS A 57 0.92 -7.01 -13.97
N GLY A 58 -0.28 -6.86 -14.55
CA GLY A 58 -0.93 -7.92 -15.35
C GLY A 58 -1.73 -8.98 -14.58
N ASN A 59 -2.09 -8.74 -13.32
CA ASN A 59 -2.92 -9.66 -12.53
C ASN A 59 -4.40 -9.27 -12.52
N GLU A 60 -4.94 -8.94 -13.70
CA GLU A 60 -6.39 -8.79 -13.85
C GLU A 60 -7.04 -10.17 -13.72
N VAL A 61 -8.07 -10.27 -12.87
CA VAL A 61 -8.76 -11.52 -12.60
C VAL A 61 -10.21 -11.38 -13.06
N ASP A 62 -10.60 -12.24 -13.99
CA ASP A 62 -12.00 -12.38 -14.41
C ASP A 62 -12.73 -13.33 -13.44
N ILE A 63 -13.57 -12.75 -12.59
CA ILE A 63 -14.42 -13.51 -11.68
C ILE A 63 -15.78 -13.73 -12.33
N THR A 64 -16.04 -14.96 -12.78
CA THR A 64 -17.34 -15.35 -13.32
C THR A 64 -18.28 -15.78 -12.19
N LEU A 65 -19.46 -15.16 -12.11
CA LEU A 65 -20.48 -15.54 -11.15
C LEU A 65 -21.29 -16.73 -11.67
N ASN A 66 -21.73 -17.59 -10.77
CA ASN A 66 -22.64 -18.71 -11.06
C ASN A 66 -24.13 -18.32 -11.09
N ILE A 67 -24.41 -17.02 -11.07
CA ILE A 67 -25.75 -16.43 -11.07
C ILE A 67 -25.80 -15.31 -12.10
N GLU A 68 -26.97 -15.13 -12.71
CA GLU A 68 -27.21 -14.07 -13.68
C GLU A 68 -27.98 -12.91 -13.08
N ARG A 69 -28.00 -11.77 -13.78
CA ARG A 69 -28.78 -10.60 -13.38
C ARG A 69 -30.28 -10.84 -13.67
N PRO A 70 -31.20 -10.26 -12.87
CA PRO A 70 -30.93 -9.40 -11.72
C PRO A 70 -30.46 -10.19 -10.49
N TYR A 71 -29.45 -9.68 -9.80
CA TYR A 71 -28.92 -10.34 -8.61
C TYR A 71 -29.93 -10.33 -7.45
N PRO A 72 -29.96 -11.41 -6.62
CA PRO A 72 -30.89 -11.51 -5.50
C PRO A 72 -30.60 -10.45 -4.43
N GLN A 73 -31.65 -9.96 -3.76
CA GLN A 73 -31.54 -8.93 -2.71
C GLN A 73 -30.60 -9.32 -1.56
N VAL A 74 -30.38 -10.62 -1.34
CA VAL A 74 -29.45 -11.14 -0.33
C VAL A 74 -28.00 -10.67 -0.54
N LEU A 75 -27.63 -10.29 -1.77
CA LEU A 75 -26.32 -9.73 -2.12
C LEU A 75 -26.24 -8.22 -1.91
N ARG A 76 -27.33 -7.56 -1.53
CA ARG A 76 -27.39 -6.14 -1.18
C ARG A 76 -27.52 -5.99 0.33
N ARG A 77 -26.42 -6.18 1.04
CA ARG A 77 -26.40 -6.06 2.50
C ARG A 77 -26.11 -4.61 2.90
N PRO A 78 -26.88 -4.03 3.85
CA PRO A 78 -26.59 -2.70 4.36
C PRO A 78 -25.30 -2.70 5.20
N ALA A 79 -24.64 -1.55 5.28
CA ALA A 79 -23.49 -1.38 6.15
C ALA A 79 -23.90 -1.49 7.63
N TYR A 80 -23.05 -2.10 8.45
CA TYR A 80 -23.26 -2.11 9.89
C TYR A 80 -23.10 -0.69 10.47
N PRO A 81 -23.90 -0.32 11.48
CA PRO A 81 -23.68 0.92 12.22
C PRO A 81 -22.28 0.92 12.85
N ALA A 82 -21.51 1.97 12.60
CA ALA A 82 -20.19 2.16 13.19
C ALA A 82 -20.14 3.49 13.94
N SER A 83 -19.56 3.47 15.15
CA SER A 83 -19.42 4.69 15.94
C SER A 83 -18.46 5.70 15.28
N PRO A 84 -18.60 7.01 15.54
CA PRO A 84 -17.66 8.00 15.00
C PRO A 84 -16.20 7.69 15.34
N ARG A 85 -15.94 7.16 16.54
CA ARG A 85 -14.60 6.74 16.97
C ARG A 85 -14.05 5.59 16.10
N ALA A 86 -14.91 4.64 15.72
CA ALA A 86 -14.51 3.51 14.88
C ALA A 86 -14.33 3.93 13.40
N ARG A 87 -15.10 4.91 12.92
CA ARG A 87 -15.04 5.39 11.52
C ARG A 87 -13.78 6.18 11.19
N ARG A 88 -13.29 7.04 12.09
CA ARG A 88 -12.14 7.93 11.82
C ARG A 88 -10.88 7.21 11.30
N PRO A 89 -10.35 6.17 11.98
CA PRO A 89 -9.16 5.47 11.49
C PRO A 89 -9.46 4.70 10.20
N LEU A 90 -10.67 4.14 10.05
CA LEU A 90 -11.10 3.49 8.81
C LEU A 90 -11.10 4.45 7.62
N GLU A 91 -11.55 5.69 7.82
CA GLU A 91 -11.58 6.72 6.77
C GLU A 91 -10.17 7.03 6.24
N LYS A 92 -9.18 7.14 7.12
CA LYS A 92 -7.78 7.33 6.72
C LYS A 92 -7.31 6.20 5.79
N HIS A 93 -7.54 4.95 6.17
CA HIS A 93 -7.15 3.80 5.36
C HIS A 93 -7.92 3.70 4.04
N ILE A 94 -9.21 4.04 4.03
CA ILE A 94 -9.99 4.10 2.79
C ILE A 94 -9.40 5.15 1.83
N GLN A 95 -9.03 6.33 2.34
CA GLN A 95 -8.41 7.37 1.50
C GLN A 95 -7.06 6.94 0.94
N GLU A 96 -6.21 6.31 1.76
CA GLU A 96 -4.93 5.73 1.33
C GLU A 96 -5.16 4.73 0.18
N LEU A 97 -6.08 3.78 0.35
CA LEU A 97 -6.38 2.79 -0.69
C LEU A 97 -6.98 3.40 -1.97
N ILE A 98 -7.70 4.52 -1.88
CA ILE A 98 -8.16 5.27 -3.05
C ILE A 98 -6.99 5.92 -3.79
N GLN A 99 -6.05 6.54 -3.06
CA GLN A 99 -4.86 7.17 -3.64
C GLN A 99 -3.96 6.13 -4.32
N LEU A 100 -3.88 4.93 -3.77
CA LEU A 100 -3.14 3.80 -4.35
C LEU A 100 -3.85 3.12 -5.52
N GLY A 101 -5.07 3.55 -5.87
CA GLY A 101 -5.86 2.94 -6.95
C GLY A 101 -6.41 1.54 -6.64
N VAL A 102 -6.32 1.09 -5.38
CA VAL A 102 -6.87 -0.19 -4.93
C VAL A 102 -8.39 -0.11 -4.78
N LEU A 103 -8.88 1.00 -4.22
CA LEU A 103 -10.30 1.30 -4.13
C LEU A 103 -10.68 2.40 -5.11
N ARG A 104 -11.88 2.31 -5.67
CA ARG A 104 -12.48 3.40 -6.45
C ARG A 104 -13.86 3.73 -5.93
N LYS A 105 -14.24 5.00 -6.04
CA LYS A 105 -15.64 5.40 -5.84
C LYS A 105 -16.48 4.88 -7.00
N VAL A 106 -17.65 4.35 -6.68
CA VAL A 106 -18.70 4.09 -7.66
C VAL A 106 -19.27 5.46 -8.08
N GLY A 107 -19.37 5.72 -9.39
CA GLY A 107 -19.79 7.02 -9.90
C GLY A 107 -21.27 7.31 -9.64
N HIS A 108 -21.68 8.59 -9.68
CA HIS A 108 -23.07 9.02 -9.39
C HIS A 108 -24.14 8.33 -10.25
N ASN A 109 -23.77 7.85 -11.45
CA ASN A 109 -24.67 7.14 -12.36
C ASN A 109 -24.47 5.61 -12.34
N GLN A 110 -23.76 5.08 -11.34
CA GLN A 110 -23.51 3.66 -11.16
C GLN A 110 -24.07 3.23 -9.80
N GLU A 111 -24.81 2.12 -9.77
CA GLU A 111 -25.15 1.46 -8.51
C GLU A 111 -24.22 0.27 -8.30
N ALA A 112 -23.80 0.07 -7.05
CA ALA A 112 -23.19 -1.19 -6.64
C ALA A 112 -24.30 -2.26 -6.56
N GLU A 113 -24.35 -3.17 -7.53
CA GLU A 113 -25.38 -4.22 -7.56
C GLU A 113 -25.21 -5.25 -6.43
N VAL A 114 -23.99 -5.35 -5.89
CA VAL A 114 -23.60 -6.20 -4.76
C VAL A 114 -22.96 -5.31 -3.70
N THR A 115 -23.43 -5.41 -2.45
CA THR A 115 -22.89 -4.68 -1.30
C THR A 115 -22.68 -5.63 -0.12
N THR A 116 -21.52 -5.53 0.51
CA THR A 116 -21.16 -6.32 1.70
C THR A 116 -20.74 -5.38 2.83
N PRO A 117 -21.14 -5.65 4.08
CA PRO A 117 -20.75 -4.80 5.20
C PRO A 117 -19.25 -4.91 5.48
N VAL A 118 -18.63 -3.80 5.86
CA VAL A 118 -17.25 -3.77 6.37
C VAL A 118 -17.26 -4.06 7.87
N ILE A 119 -16.34 -4.92 8.31
CA ILE A 119 -16.16 -5.28 9.71
C ILE A 119 -14.88 -4.62 10.24
N ILE A 120 -14.97 -4.00 11.42
CA ILE A 120 -13.82 -3.38 12.08
C ILE A 120 -13.26 -4.36 13.10
N ALA A 121 -12.06 -4.87 12.84
CA ALA A 121 -11.33 -5.73 13.75
C ALA A 121 -10.13 -4.95 14.32
N TRP A 122 -9.96 -4.99 15.64
CA TRP A 122 -8.81 -4.41 16.31
C TRP A 122 -7.81 -5.51 16.61
N HIS A 123 -6.58 -5.35 16.14
CA HIS A 123 -5.47 -6.13 16.67
C HIS A 123 -5.16 -5.62 18.07
N LYS A 124 -5.25 -6.51 19.07
CA LYS A 124 -4.65 -6.25 20.37
C LYS A 124 -3.17 -6.59 20.22
N ASP A 125 -2.32 -5.57 20.19
CA ASP A 125 -0.88 -5.78 20.32
C ASP A 125 -0.63 -6.58 21.60
N LYS A 126 0.14 -7.67 21.47
CA LYS A 126 0.71 -8.41 22.59
C LYS A 126 2.10 -7.88 22.87
#